data_AF-G4YRF0-F1
#
_entry.id   AF-G4YRF0-F1
#
_cell.length_a   1.000
_cell.length_b   1.000
_cell.length_c   1.000
_cell.angle_alpha   90.00
_cell.angle_beta   90.00
_cell.angle_gamma   90.00
#
_symmetry.space_group_name_H-M   'P 1'
#
loop_
_entity.id
_entity.type
_entity.pdbx_description
1 polymer ?
#
loop_
_entity_poly.entity_id
_entity_poly.type
_entity_poly.pdbx_seq_one_letter_code
_entity_poly.pdbx_strand_id
1 'polypeptide(L)'
;MTPAVVAEANLVKQRVIDLVLANLRYDVQLNLVGPRRELRRLYPGEELPRSDKAAAAALYAHYAKMRAVSVADKMPQAFWEGPHVLRAMAVYLREPVYVWDVAPDDTAHAQQYTYKLFDMNNGGRHETGVVEILTDDRIRDILEESFNQRVIPTMLLLKHTEGHFYGVQHGPTFHAWHAQ
;
A
#
# COMPACT_ATOMS: atom_id res chain seq x y z
N MET A 1 6.59 -17.71 -11.58
CA MET A 1 5.90 -18.10 -10.33
C MET A 1 5.22 -19.43 -10.53
N THR A 2 5.18 -20.29 -9.53
CA THR A 2 4.42 -21.55 -9.60
C THR A 2 2.91 -21.26 -9.44
N PRO A 3 2.01 -22.16 -9.91
CA PRO A 3 0.57 -21.97 -9.72
C PRO A 3 0.15 -21.79 -8.25
N ALA A 4 0.80 -22.48 -7.32
CA ALA A 4 0.55 -22.34 -5.88
C ALA A 4 0.88 -20.92 -5.37
N VAL A 5 2.06 -20.40 -5.73
CA VAL A 5 2.48 -19.04 -5.35
C VAL A 5 1.53 -17.99 -5.93
N VAL A 6 1.05 -18.18 -7.17
CA VAL A 6 0.06 -17.29 -7.79
C VAL A 6 -1.27 -17.32 -7.02
N ALA A 7 -1.73 -18.50 -6.59
CA ALA A 7 -2.98 -18.64 -5.83
C ALA A 7 -2.89 -17.95 -4.46
N GLU A 8 -1.79 -18.15 -3.73
CA GLU A 8 -1.56 -17.50 -2.43
C GLU A 8 -1.46 -15.98 -2.56
N ALA A 9 -0.71 -15.48 -3.53
CA ALA A 9 -0.59 -14.05 -3.79
C ALA A 9 -1.94 -13.42 -4.20
N ASN A 10 -2.75 -14.13 -5.00
CA ASN A 10 -4.11 -13.70 -5.33
C ASN A 10 -5.00 -13.62 -4.09
N LEU A 11 -4.91 -14.57 -3.18
CA LEU A 11 -5.68 -14.56 -1.93
C LEU A 11 -5.33 -13.32 -1.09
N VAL A 12 -4.03 -13.04 -0.87
CA VAL A 12 -3.59 -11.86 -0.13
C VAL A 12 -4.07 -10.58 -0.80
N LYS A 13 -3.88 -10.46 -2.13
CA LYS A 13 -4.34 -9.30 -2.89
C LYS A 13 -5.85 -9.06 -2.71
N GLN A 14 -6.66 -10.12 -2.82
CA GLN A 14 -8.11 -10.01 -2.64
C GLN A 14 -8.48 -9.48 -1.25
N ARG A 15 -7.83 -9.95 -0.19
CA ARG A 15 -8.08 -9.47 1.19
C ARG A 15 -7.68 -8.01 1.38
N VAL A 16 -6.56 -7.60 0.81
CA VAL A 16 -6.13 -6.20 0.87
C VAL A 16 -7.10 -5.30 0.09
N ILE A 17 -7.51 -5.70 -1.12
CA ILE A 17 -8.47 -4.93 -1.92
C ILE A 17 -9.87 -4.91 -1.26
N ASP A 18 -10.28 -5.97 -0.56
CA ASP A 18 -11.51 -5.98 0.23
C ASP A 18 -11.49 -4.88 1.31
N LEU A 19 -10.35 -4.67 1.97
CA LEU A 19 -10.16 -3.57 2.93
C LEU A 19 -10.21 -2.19 2.25
N VAL A 20 -9.57 -2.05 1.07
CA VAL A 20 -9.67 -0.80 0.30
C VAL A 20 -11.12 -0.48 -0.02
N LEU A 21 -11.88 -1.45 -0.52
CA LEU A 21 -13.30 -1.27 -0.87
C LEU A 21 -14.15 -0.94 0.36
N ALA A 22 -13.91 -1.62 1.49
CA ALA A 22 -14.63 -1.38 2.74
C ALA A 22 -14.35 0.03 3.31
N ASN A 23 -13.10 0.50 3.21
CA ASN A 23 -12.67 1.77 3.80
C ASN A 23 -12.85 2.98 2.88
N LEU A 24 -12.93 2.78 1.56
CA LEU A 24 -12.85 3.86 0.56
C LEU A 24 -13.79 5.04 0.87
N ARG A 25 -15.03 4.78 1.29
CA ARG A 25 -15.99 5.84 1.64
C ARG A 25 -15.47 6.71 2.77
N TYR A 26 -14.97 6.11 3.84
CA TYR A 26 -14.48 6.82 5.03
C TYR A 26 -13.12 7.45 4.77
N ASP A 27 -12.24 6.79 4.03
CA ASP A 27 -10.97 7.33 3.58
C ASP A 27 -11.15 8.61 2.75
N VAL A 28 -12.18 8.69 1.89
CA VAL A 28 -12.53 9.92 1.17
C VAL A 28 -13.05 10.99 2.13
N GLN A 29 -13.91 10.63 3.10
CA GLN A 29 -14.43 11.59 4.10
C GLN A 29 -13.33 12.17 5.01
N LEU A 30 -12.33 11.36 5.34
CA LEU A 30 -11.17 11.75 6.14
C LEU A 30 -10.09 12.48 5.32
N ASN A 31 -10.33 12.74 4.02
CA ASN A 31 -9.37 13.30 3.07
C ASN A 31 -8.07 12.49 2.92
N LEU A 32 -8.10 11.21 3.29
CA LEU A 32 -7.00 10.27 3.09
C LEU A 32 -6.91 9.81 1.63
N VAL A 33 -8.03 9.84 0.90
CA VAL A 33 -8.10 9.57 -0.54
C VAL A 33 -8.70 10.78 -1.23
N GLY A 34 -7.96 11.36 -2.18
CA GLY A 34 -8.49 12.33 -3.13
C GLY A 34 -8.98 11.61 -4.38
N PRO A 35 -10.29 11.31 -4.53
CA PRO A 35 -10.75 10.32 -5.50
C PRO A 35 -10.44 10.72 -6.95
N ARG A 36 -10.53 12.01 -7.25
CA ARG A 36 -10.19 12.55 -8.59
C ARG A 36 -8.70 12.51 -8.87
N ARG A 37 -7.86 12.76 -7.86
CA ARG A 37 -6.39 12.70 -8.00
C ARG A 37 -5.98 11.27 -8.32
N GLU A 38 -6.57 10.31 -7.62
CA GLU A 38 -6.26 8.90 -7.82
C GLU A 38 -6.77 8.38 -9.16
N LEU A 39 -7.99 8.75 -9.59
CA LEU A 39 -8.44 8.41 -10.95
C LEU A 39 -7.55 9.00 -12.04
N ARG A 40 -7.06 10.23 -11.87
CA ARG A 40 -6.14 10.85 -12.83
C ARG A 40 -4.83 10.07 -12.96
N ARG A 41 -4.35 9.50 -11.85
CA ARG A 41 -3.15 8.65 -11.83
C ARG A 41 -3.41 7.33 -12.57
N LEU A 42 -4.54 6.69 -12.29
CA LEU A 42 -4.91 5.39 -12.86
C LEU A 42 -5.21 5.50 -14.38
N TYR A 43 -5.92 6.55 -14.79
CA TYR A 43 -6.40 6.76 -16.16
C TYR A 43 -5.87 8.09 -16.72
N PRO A 44 -4.56 8.18 -17.01
CA PRO A 44 -3.97 9.41 -17.52
C PRO A 44 -4.57 9.78 -18.88
N GLY A 45 -5.09 11.00 -18.99
CA GLY A 45 -5.67 11.52 -20.23
C GLY A 45 -7.17 11.30 -20.39
N GLU A 46 -7.84 10.54 -19.51
CA GLU A 46 -9.29 10.41 -19.53
C GLU A 46 -10.00 11.61 -18.89
N GLU A 47 -11.22 11.91 -19.35
CA GLU A 47 -12.05 12.96 -18.76
C GLU A 47 -12.51 12.53 -17.36
N LEU A 48 -12.10 13.30 -16.35
CA LEU A 48 -12.41 12.97 -14.96
C LEU A 48 -13.86 13.32 -14.61
N PRO A 49 -14.52 12.51 -13.77
CA PRO A 49 -15.84 12.84 -13.24
C PRO A 49 -15.86 14.23 -12.60
N ARG A 50 -16.96 14.97 -12.81
CA ARG A 50 -17.09 16.37 -12.34
C ARG A 50 -17.23 16.52 -10.83
N SER A 51 -17.58 15.45 -10.11
CA SER A 51 -17.75 15.46 -8.64
C SER A 51 -16.90 14.39 -7.98
N ASP A 52 -16.49 14.64 -6.72
CA ASP A 52 -15.74 13.67 -5.93
C ASP A 52 -16.56 12.41 -5.62
N LYS A 53 -17.89 12.53 -5.49
CA LYS A 53 -18.77 11.38 -5.31
C LYS A 53 -18.76 10.46 -6.54
N ALA A 54 -18.86 11.04 -7.74
CA ALA A 54 -18.77 10.26 -8.97
C ALA A 54 -17.37 9.65 -9.16
N ALA A 55 -16.31 10.40 -8.81
CA ALA A 55 -14.94 9.89 -8.82
C ALA A 55 -14.74 8.74 -7.82
N ALA A 56 -15.28 8.83 -6.61
CA ALA A 56 -15.22 7.76 -5.62
C ALA A 56 -15.96 6.49 -6.09
N ALA A 57 -17.12 6.65 -6.74
CA ALA A 57 -17.83 5.52 -7.33
C ALA A 57 -17.03 4.84 -8.45
N ALA A 58 -16.37 5.63 -9.31
CA ALA A 58 -15.49 5.09 -10.35
C ALA A 58 -14.25 4.38 -9.76
N LEU A 59 -13.66 4.90 -8.68
CA LEU A 59 -12.61 4.19 -7.95
C LEU A 59 -13.09 2.87 -7.36
N TYR A 60 -14.30 2.85 -6.78
CA TYR A 60 -14.88 1.61 -6.26
C TYR A 60 -15.01 0.56 -7.38
N ALA A 61 -15.51 0.96 -8.54
CA ALA A 61 -15.60 0.09 -9.71
C ALA A 61 -14.22 -0.40 -10.18
N HIS A 62 -13.21 0.48 -10.19
CA HIS A 62 -11.84 0.13 -10.51
C HIS A 62 -11.30 -0.95 -9.54
N TYR A 63 -11.34 -0.72 -8.23
CA TYR A 63 -10.82 -1.68 -7.25
C TYR A 63 -11.60 -3.00 -7.27
N ALA A 64 -12.92 -2.97 -7.47
CA ALA A 64 -13.73 -4.17 -7.62
C ALA A 64 -13.28 -5.01 -8.85
N LYS A 65 -12.90 -4.36 -9.95
CA LYS A 65 -12.28 -5.02 -11.11
C LYS A 65 -10.89 -5.57 -10.76
N MET A 66 -10.02 -4.76 -10.14
CA MET A 66 -8.66 -5.16 -9.76
C MET A 66 -8.61 -6.38 -8.84
N ARG A 67 -9.62 -6.50 -7.96
CA ARG A 67 -9.83 -7.67 -7.10
C ARG A 67 -9.92 -8.99 -7.88
N ALA A 68 -10.55 -8.96 -9.05
CA ALA A 68 -10.82 -10.15 -9.87
C ALA A 68 -9.68 -10.51 -10.84
N VAL A 69 -8.83 -9.54 -11.20
CA VAL A 69 -7.67 -9.77 -12.06
C VAL A 69 -6.66 -10.67 -11.32
N SER A 70 -5.89 -11.52 -12.01
CA SER A 70 -4.84 -12.31 -11.38
C SER A 70 -3.56 -11.51 -11.21
N VAL A 71 -2.76 -11.79 -10.19
CA VAL A 71 -1.39 -11.25 -10.05
C VAL A 71 -0.45 -11.68 -11.19
N ALA A 72 -0.81 -12.73 -11.93
CA ALA A 72 -0.05 -13.21 -13.08
C ALA A 72 -0.44 -12.53 -14.40
N ASP A 73 -1.53 -11.75 -14.42
CA ASP A 73 -2.01 -11.10 -15.63
C ASP A 73 -1.21 -9.84 -15.92
N LYS A 74 -0.96 -9.56 -17.21
CA LYS A 74 -0.33 -8.31 -17.63
C LYS A 74 -1.34 -7.17 -17.47
N MET A 75 -0.89 -6.07 -16.86
CA MET A 75 -1.70 -4.87 -16.66
C MET A 75 -0.91 -3.61 -17.03
N PRO A 76 -1.60 -2.53 -17.43
CA PRO A 76 -0.99 -1.21 -17.55
C PRO A 76 -0.29 -0.82 -16.24
N GLN A 77 0.92 -0.27 -16.34
CA GLN A 77 1.71 0.22 -15.21
C GLN A 77 0.95 1.25 -14.37
N ALA A 78 0.12 2.09 -15.01
CA ALA A 78 -0.72 3.07 -14.31
C ALA A 78 -1.71 2.42 -13.33
N PHE A 79 -2.13 1.17 -13.57
CA PHE A 79 -3.01 0.42 -12.68
C PHE A 79 -2.27 -0.32 -11.57
N TRP A 80 -0.94 -0.22 -11.52
CA TRP A 80 -0.22 -0.74 -10.38
C TRP A 80 -0.53 0.12 -9.16
N GLU A 81 -0.67 -0.60 -8.06
CA GLU A 81 -1.37 -0.14 -6.89
C GLU A 81 -0.55 0.91 -6.15
N GLY A 82 -1.19 2.03 -5.79
CA GLY A 82 -0.53 3.16 -5.15
C GLY A 82 -0.52 3.08 -3.62
N PRO A 83 -0.25 4.21 -2.93
CA PRO A 83 -0.25 4.29 -1.47
C PRO A 83 -1.50 3.74 -0.77
N HIS A 84 -2.66 3.73 -1.45
CA HIS A 84 -3.92 3.26 -0.87
C HIS A 84 -3.92 1.76 -0.56
N VAL A 85 -3.37 0.94 -1.44
CA VAL A 85 -3.28 -0.52 -1.20
C VAL A 85 -2.23 -0.81 -0.14
N LEU A 86 -1.12 -0.08 -0.11
CA LEU A 86 -0.11 -0.24 0.95
C LEU A 86 -0.64 0.11 2.34
N ARG A 87 -1.49 1.16 2.45
CA ARG A 87 -2.20 1.48 3.69
C ARG A 87 -3.13 0.35 4.11
N ALA A 88 -3.92 -0.19 3.18
CA ALA A 88 -4.79 -1.33 3.46
C ALA A 88 -3.98 -2.60 3.81
N MET A 89 -2.80 -2.77 3.22
CA MET A 89 -1.89 -3.87 3.52
C MET A 89 -1.33 -3.77 4.94
N ALA A 90 -0.96 -2.58 5.41
CA ALA A 90 -0.56 -2.38 6.81
C ALA A 90 -1.68 -2.75 7.80
N VAL A 91 -2.95 -2.44 7.47
CA VAL A 91 -4.13 -2.87 8.25
C VAL A 91 -4.28 -4.40 8.21
N TYR A 92 -4.12 -5.01 7.04
CA TYR A 92 -4.24 -6.46 6.85
C TYR A 92 -3.19 -7.25 7.64
N LEU A 93 -1.92 -6.85 7.52
CA LEU A 93 -0.78 -7.50 8.17
C LEU A 93 -0.74 -7.23 9.68
N ARG A 94 -1.38 -6.14 10.14
CA ARG A 94 -1.29 -5.63 11.52
C ARG A 94 0.14 -5.25 11.93
N GLU A 95 0.98 -4.97 10.94
CA GLU A 95 2.39 -4.59 11.09
C GLU A 95 2.71 -3.36 10.24
N PRO A 96 3.69 -2.53 10.65
CA PRO A 96 4.21 -1.47 9.80
C PRO A 96 4.85 -2.00 8.52
N VAL A 97 4.56 -1.36 7.39
CA VAL A 97 5.26 -1.61 6.12
C VAL A 97 6.14 -0.41 5.82
N TYR A 98 7.43 -0.64 5.64
CA TYR A 98 8.41 0.39 5.29
C TYR A 98 8.67 0.37 3.78
N VAL A 99 8.59 1.52 3.15
CA VAL A 99 8.81 1.67 1.72
C VAL A 99 9.95 2.64 1.49
N TRP A 100 11.00 2.21 0.80
CA TRP A 100 12.00 3.11 0.26
C TRP A 100 11.52 3.63 -1.08
N ASP A 101 11.16 4.90 -1.08
CA ASP A 101 10.76 5.63 -2.27
C ASP A 101 12.00 6.22 -2.95
N VAL A 102 12.42 5.61 -4.07
CA VAL A 102 13.64 5.99 -4.79
C VAL A 102 13.28 6.95 -5.92
N ALA A 103 13.75 8.18 -5.78
CA ALA A 103 13.61 9.24 -6.77
C ALA A 103 14.48 8.96 -8.02
N PRO A 104 14.22 9.64 -9.15
CA PRO A 104 15.00 9.45 -10.39
C PRO A 104 16.49 9.79 -10.29
N ASP A 105 16.90 10.53 -9.25
CA ASP A 105 18.29 10.86 -8.96
C ASP A 105 18.96 9.87 -7.98
N ASP A 106 18.33 8.71 -7.77
CA ASP A 106 18.72 7.65 -6.84
C ASP A 106 18.70 8.05 -5.34
N THR A 107 18.14 9.21 -5.01
CA THR A 107 17.86 9.57 -3.62
C THR A 107 16.68 8.76 -3.10
N ALA A 108 16.86 8.06 -1.97
CA ALA A 108 15.81 7.24 -1.38
C ALA A 108 15.28 7.87 -0.09
N HIS A 109 13.96 7.98 0.03
CA HIS A 109 13.28 8.41 1.26
C HIS A 109 12.42 7.28 1.82
N ALA A 110 12.50 7.08 3.14
CA ALA A 110 11.71 6.05 3.81
C ALA A 110 10.29 6.56 4.12
N GLN A 111 9.29 5.75 3.83
CA GLN A 111 7.90 5.96 4.21
C GLN A 111 7.45 4.81 5.12
N GLN A 112 6.68 5.13 6.15
CA GLN A 112 6.08 4.14 7.03
C GLN A 112 4.57 4.11 6.81
N TYR A 113 4.09 2.95 6.40
CA TYR A 113 2.67 2.64 6.33
C TYR A 113 2.25 1.93 7.60
N THR A 114 1.27 2.49 8.31
CA THR A 114 0.72 1.95 9.56
C THR A 114 -0.80 2.03 9.52
N TYR A 115 -1.47 1.75 10.63
CA TYR A 115 -2.90 1.94 10.79
C TYR A 115 -3.20 2.76 12.06
N LYS A 116 -4.26 3.57 12.00
CA LYS A 116 -4.70 4.43 13.11
C LYS A 116 -6.23 4.40 13.20
N LEU A 117 -6.73 4.66 14.40
CA LEU A 117 -8.16 4.82 14.68
C LEU A 117 -8.53 6.31 14.63
N PHE A 118 -9.51 6.66 13.81
CA PHE A 118 -10.02 8.02 13.65
C PHE A 118 -11.40 8.14 14.30
N ASP A 119 -11.65 9.26 14.98
CA ASP A 119 -12.99 9.65 15.38
C ASP A 119 -13.71 10.29 14.18
N MET A 120 -14.93 9.84 13.93
CA MET A 120 -15.74 10.24 12.77
C MET A 120 -16.78 11.28 13.17
N ASN A 121 -17.19 12.12 12.23
CA ASN A 121 -18.20 13.17 12.46
C ASN A 121 -19.57 12.62 12.91
N ASN A 122 -19.85 11.34 12.68
CA ASN A 122 -21.07 10.66 13.13
C ASN A 122 -20.95 10.08 14.56
N GLY A 123 -19.86 10.37 15.28
CA GLY A 123 -19.57 9.83 16.60
C GLY A 123 -19.03 8.39 16.59
N GLY A 124 -18.91 7.77 15.43
CA GLY A 124 -18.28 6.46 15.27
C GLY A 124 -16.75 6.53 15.27
N ARG A 125 -16.11 5.37 15.30
CA ARG A 125 -14.67 5.23 15.09
C ARG A 125 -14.37 4.42 13.84
N HIS A 126 -13.31 4.80 13.13
CA HIS A 126 -12.90 4.15 11.90
C HIS A 126 -11.40 3.87 11.91
N GLU A 127 -11.03 2.60 11.81
CA GLU A 127 -9.64 2.19 11.66
C GLU A 127 -9.27 2.11 10.18
N THR A 128 -8.20 2.79 9.79
CA THR A 128 -7.68 2.73 8.42
C THR A 128 -6.18 2.96 8.39
N GLY A 129 -5.58 2.64 7.25
CA GLY A 129 -4.16 2.79 7.04
C GLY A 129 -3.75 4.24 6.81
N VAL A 130 -2.56 4.61 7.27
CA VAL A 130 -1.95 5.93 7.11
C VAL A 130 -0.51 5.78 6.61
N VAL A 131 0.04 6.86 6.06
CA VAL A 131 1.44 6.92 5.65
C VAL A 131 2.12 8.13 6.28
N GLU A 132 3.35 7.95 6.73
CA GLU A 132 4.23 8.98 7.27
C GLU A 132 5.58 8.94 6.54
N ILE A 133 6.11 10.09 6.15
CA ILE A 133 7.46 10.19 5.60
C ILE A 133 8.41 10.25 6.79
N LEU A 134 9.38 9.34 6.83
CA LEU A 134 10.37 9.27 7.90
C LEU A 134 11.61 10.07 7.53
N THR A 135 12.17 10.78 8.52
CA THR A 135 13.52 11.34 8.43
C THR A 135 14.58 10.24 8.49
N ASP A 136 15.75 10.49 7.94
CA ASP A 136 16.89 9.54 7.95
C ASP A 136 17.26 9.06 9.35
N ASP A 137 17.30 9.96 10.35
CA ASP A 137 17.58 9.60 11.74
C ASP A 137 16.51 8.64 12.28
N ARG A 138 15.24 8.93 12.01
CA ARG A 138 14.11 8.11 12.48
C ARG A 138 14.12 6.69 11.90
N ILE A 139 14.39 6.55 10.60
CA ILE A 139 14.46 5.22 9.99
C ILE A 139 15.70 4.46 10.48
N ARG A 140 16.84 5.14 10.68
CA ARG A 140 18.04 4.52 11.29
C ARG A 140 17.71 3.92 12.66
N ASP A 141 17.10 4.71 13.56
CA ASP A 141 16.76 4.25 14.90
C ASP A 141 15.81 3.03 14.88
N ILE A 142 14.83 3.02 13.96
CA ILE A 142 13.91 1.89 13.79
C ILE A 142 14.65 0.63 13.33
N LEU A 143 15.58 0.76 12.38
CA LEU A 143 16.34 -0.38 11.88
C LEU A 143 17.31 -0.91 12.93
N GLU A 144 17.97 -0.04 13.70
CA GLU A 144 18.83 -0.43 14.81
C GLU A 144 18.05 -1.18 15.90
N GLU A 145 16.87 -0.68 16.28
CA GLU A 145 16.02 -1.35 17.26
C GLU A 145 15.52 -2.70 16.73
N SER A 146 15.10 -2.77 15.46
CA SER A 146 14.68 -4.02 14.83
C SER A 146 15.80 -5.05 14.85
N PHE A 147 17.03 -4.62 14.55
CA PHE A 147 18.23 -5.47 14.61
C PHE A 147 18.48 -5.98 16.04
N ASN A 148 18.43 -5.10 17.04
CA ASN A 148 18.64 -5.46 18.44
C ASN A 148 17.60 -6.46 18.96
N GLN A 149 16.36 -6.31 18.52
CA GLN A 149 15.25 -7.22 18.86
C GLN A 149 15.22 -8.48 17.98
N ARG A 150 16.10 -8.59 16.97
CA ARG A 150 16.11 -9.68 15.98
C ARG A 150 14.78 -9.83 15.24
N VAL A 151 14.17 -8.71 14.88
CA VAL A 151 12.96 -8.66 14.05
C VAL A 151 13.34 -8.09 12.68
N ILE A 152 12.73 -8.63 11.62
CA ILE A 152 12.88 -8.07 10.27
C ILE A 152 11.61 -7.31 9.96
N PRO A 153 11.66 -5.99 9.79
CA PRO A 153 10.48 -5.25 9.40
C PRO A 153 10.09 -5.63 7.97
N THR A 154 8.79 -5.53 7.65
CA THR A 154 8.33 -5.68 6.28
C THR A 154 8.80 -4.48 5.47
N MET A 155 9.64 -4.73 4.46
CA MET A 155 10.30 -3.69 3.67
C MET A 155 10.05 -3.87 2.17
N LEU A 156 9.73 -2.77 1.50
CA LEU A 156 9.54 -2.69 0.07
C LEU A 156 10.40 -1.58 -0.54
N LEU A 157 10.76 -1.73 -1.81
CA LEU A 157 11.41 -0.70 -2.60
C LEU A 157 10.45 -0.23 -3.69
N LEU A 158 10.20 1.07 -3.78
CA LEU A 158 9.49 1.69 -4.90
C LEU A 158 10.50 2.41 -5.79
N LYS A 159 10.63 1.94 -7.03
CA LYS A 159 11.40 2.63 -8.07
C LYS A 159 10.45 3.24 -9.08
N HIS A 160 10.34 4.57 -9.11
CA HIS A 160 9.42 5.25 -10.04
C HIS A 160 9.73 5.00 -11.52
N THR A 161 11.01 4.76 -11.86
CA THR A 161 11.45 4.42 -13.21
C THR A 161 10.88 3.09 -13.69
N GLU A 162 10.63 2.17 -12.77
CA GLU A 162 10.18 0.80 -13.05
C GLU A 162 8.72 0.59 -12.66
N GLY A 163 8.10 1.54 -11.92
CA GLY A 163 6.70 1.55 -11.50
C GLY A 163 6.30 0.50 -10.46
N HIS A 164 7.17 -0.43 -10.12
CA HIS A 164 6.85 -1.57 -9.27
C HIS A 164 7.40 -1.43 -7.85
N PHE A 165 6.71 -2.12 -6.92
CA PHE A 165 7.25 -2.44 -5.61
C PHE A 165 8.05 -3.74 -5.67
N TYR A 166 9.24 -3.74 -5.08
CA TYR A 166 10.05 -4.93 -4.89
C TYR A 166 10.01 -5.33 -3.43
N GLY A 167 9.70 -6.60 -3.17
CA GLY A 167 9.94 -7.19 -1.85
C GLY A 167 11.44 -7.30 -1.61
N VAL A 168 11.90 -6.93 -0.42
CA VAL A 168 13.30 -7.11 -0.04
C VAL A 168 13.47 -8.56 0.46
N GLN A 169 14.27 -9.35 -0.24
CA GLN A 169 14.61 -10.69 0.19
C GLN A 169 15.84 -10.64 1.11
N HIS A 170 15.62 -10.95 2.37
CA HIS A 170 16.68 -11.06 3.36
C HIS A 170 17.25 -12.48 3.31
N GLY A 171 18.54 -12.61 3.00
CA GLY A 171 19.21 -13.90 2.77
C GLY A 171 19.19 -14.87 3.98
N PRO A 172 19.89 -16.01 3.91
CA PRO A 172 19.74 -17.13 4.84
C PRO A 172 19.87 -16.80 6.33
N THR A 173 20.76 -15.86 6.69
CA THR A 173 21.00 -15.41 8.07
C THR A 173 19.75 -14.87 8.75
N PHE A 174 18.84 -14.29 7.98
CA PHE A 174 17.63 -13.66 8.47
C PHE A 174 16.49 -14.67 8.73
N HIS A 175 16.50 -15.85 8.10
CA HIS A 175 15.53 -16.91 8.39
C HIS A 175 15.64 -17.45 9.82
N ALA A 176 16.82 -17.33 10.45
CA ALA A 176 17.03 -17.73 11.85
C ALA A 176 16.31 -16.81 12.86
N TRP A 177 15.94 -15.59 12.46
CA TRP A 177 15.32 -14.60 13.34
C TRP A 177 13.79 -14.72 13.40
N HIS A 178 13.16 -15.28 12.35
CA HIS A 178 11.71 -15.55 12.31
C HIS A 178 11.31 -16.92 12.90
N ALA A 179 12.29 -17.73 13.33
CA ALA A 179 12.07 -19.11 13.79
C ALA A 179 12.18 -19.29 15.32
N GLN A 180 12.22 -18.18 16.08
CA GLN A 180 12.18 -18.15 17.55
C GLN A 180 10.85 -17.57 18.03
#